data_AF-A0A7K3LRB6-F1
#
_entry.id   AF-A0A7K3LRB6-F1
#
_cell.length_a   1.000
_cell.length_b   1.000
_cell.length_c   1.000
_cell.angle_alpha   90.00
_cell.angle_beta   90.00
_cell.angle_gamma   90.00
#
_symmetry.space_group_name_H-M   'P 1'
#
loop_
_entity.id
_entity.type
_entity.pdbx_description
1 polymer ?
#
loop_
_entity_poly.entity_id
_entity_poly.type
_entity_poly.pdbx_seq_one_letter_code
_entity_poly.pdbx_strand_id
1 'polypeptide(L)'
;MITTSRILNTTPRSHLYGHARDYHRARPGHSARPEIIVSSIQEEDARHVPGDLLAEWDILFHADTTSERAIGDLLARRTVRRARHSRTSVLDGDSHPIILLATDIPRSAAADVWQRVFLAAERGGTLSDVLLEADTTRRP
;
A
#
# COMPACT_ATOMS: atom_id res chain seq x y z
N MET A 1 24.31 -17.91 2.00
CA MET A 1 23.23 -17.83 3.02
C MET A 1 23.01 -16.36 3.27
N ILE A 2 21.97 -15.77 2.68
CA ILE A 2 21.68 -14.33 2.80
C ILE A 2 20.42 -14.19 3.65
N THR A 3 20.61 -13.60 4.83
CA THR A 3 19.59 -13.28 5.81
C THR A 3 18.89 -11.99 5.38
N THR A 4 17.75 -12.08 4.70
CA THR A 4 16.88 -10.93 4.43
C THR A 4 15.85 -10.82 5.55
N SER A 5 16.28 -10.18 6.63
CA SER A 5 15.40 -9.64 7.66
C SER A 5 15.78 -8.19 7.83
N ARG A 6 14.87 -7.26 7.49
CA ARG A 6 14.56 -6.01 8.23
C ARG A 6 13.96 -4.94 7.32
N ILE A 7 12.65 -4.99 7.14
CA ILE A 7 11.81 -3.78 7.26
C ILE A 7 11.08 -3.76 8.62
N LEU A 8 11.02 -4.88 9.36
CA LEU A 8 10.09 -5.02 10.48
C LEU A 8 10.78 -5.50 11.75
N ASN A 9 11.29 -4.59 12.58
CA ASN A 9 11.50 -4.93 14.01
C ASN A 9 11.18 -3.81 15.02
N THR A 10 10.66 -2.66 14.57
CA THR A 10 10.16 -1.62 15.49
C THR A 10 8.81 -1.03 15.05
N THR A 11 7.99 -1.83 14.34
CA THR A 11 6.62 -1.52 13.86
C THR A 11 6.50 -0.33 12.88
N PRO A 12 5.52 -0.35 11.96
CA PRO A 12 4.30 -1.16 11.98
C PRO A 12 4.50 -2.47 11.21
N ARG A 13 3.93 -3.57 11.72
CA ARG A 13 3.88 -4.87 11.03
C ARG A 13 3.12 -4.67 9.72
N SER A 14 3.82 -4.49 8.60
CA SER A 14 3.14 -4.39 7.33
C SER A 14 2.44 -5.70 7.03
N HIS A 15 1.15 -5.64 6.70
CA HIS A 15 0.35 -6.82 6.39
C HIS A 15 -0.14 -6.76 4.96
N LEU A 16 0.16 -7.78 4.17
CA LEU A 16 -0.27 -7.86 2.78
C LEU A 16 -1.64 -8.54 2.67
N TYR A 17 -2.57 -7.85 2.02
CA TYR A 17 -3.85 -8.40 1.56
C TYR A 17 -3.78 -8.59 0.05
N GLY A 18 -4.21 -9.76 -0.44
CA GLY A 18 -4.22 -10.04 -1.88
C GLY A 18 -5.18 -9.15 -2.66
N HIS A 19 -6.28 -8.74 -2.01
CA HIS A 19 -7.31 -7.88 -2.60
C HIS A 19 -7.89 -6.91 -1.57
N ALA A 20 -8.47 -5.81 -2.06
CA ALA A 20 -9.18 -4.83 -1.21
C ALA A 20 -10.31 -5.46 -0.39
N ARG A 21 -11.03 -6.42 -0.97
CA ARG A 21 -12.10 -7.16 -0.27
C ARG A 21 -11.59 -7.91 0.96
N ASP A 22 -10.36 -8.44 0.91
CA ASP A 22 -9.80 -9.23 2.00
C ASP A 22 -9.41 -8.31 3.15
N TYR A 23 -8.87 -7.13 2.82
CA TYR A 23 -8.66 -6.05 3.79
C TYR A 23 -9.99 -5.61 4.44
N HIS A 24 -11.02 -5.31 3.65
CA HIS A 24 -12.32 -4.87 4.20
C HIS A 24 -13.01 -5.95 5.05
N ARG A 25 -12.83 -7.23 4.71
CA ARG A 25 -13.32 -8.33 5.56
C ARG A 25 -12.61 -8.37 6.91
N ALA A 26 -11.30 -8.11 6.94
CA ALA A 26 -10.52 -8.04 8.17
C ALA A 26 -10.75 -6.75 8.96
N ARG A 27 -11.15 -5.66 8.30
CA ARG A 27 -11.34 -4.32 8.85
C ARG A 27 -12.71 -3.74 8.44
N PRO A 28 -13.83 -4.29 8.94
CA PRO A 28 -15.18 -3.95 8.48
C PRO A 28 -15.58 -2.49 8.73
N GLY A 29 -15.03 -1.81 9.75
CA GLY A 29 -15.26 -0.38 9.99
C GLY A 29 -14.56 0.55 8.99
N HIS A 30 -13.66 0.02 8.16
CA HIS A 30 -12.77 0.77 7.27
C HIS A 30 -13.14 0.63 5.79
N SER A 31 -14.41 0.38 5.49
CA SER A 31 -14.90 0.20 4.11
C SER A 31 -15.36 1.49 3.42
N ALA A 32 -15.28 2.64 4.10
CA ALA A 32 -15.59 3.93 3.49
C ALA A 32 -14.59 4.28 2.38
N ARG A 33 -14.99 5.25 1.54
CA ARG A 33 -14.11 5.77 0.49
C ARG A 33 -12.82 6.31 1.14
N PRO A 34 -11.64 5.82 0.74
CA PRO A 34 -10.39 6.30 1.32
C PRO A 34 -10.08 7.72 0.90
N GLU A 35 -9.36 8.40 1.77
CA GLU A 35 -8.64 9.62 1.44
C GLU A 35 -7.28 9.27 0.82
N ILE A 36 -6.86 10.01 -0.19
CA ILE A 36 -5.54 9.85 -0.81
C ILE A 36 -4.56 10.76 -0.08
N ILE A 37 -3.53 10.17 0.54
CA ILE A 37 -2.45 10.90 1.22
C ILE A 37 -1.33 11.21 0.22
N VAL A 38 -0.92 10.22 -0.57
CA VAL A 38 0.06 10.36 -1.65
C VAL A 38 -0.44 9.52 -2.83
N SER A 39 -0.18 9.98 -4.05
CA SER A 39 -0.55 9.23 -5.25
C SER A 39 0.60 9.16 -6.23
N SER A 40 0.53 8.16 -7.10
CA SER A 40 1.42 8.05 -8.28
C SER A 40 2.90 7.86 -7.92
N ILE A 41 3.17 7.12 -6.85
CA ILE A 41 4.55 6.70 -6.52
C ILE A 41 4.93 5.60 -7.51
N GLN A 42 5.89 5.86 -8.39
CA GLN A 42 6.28 4.89 -9.41
C GLN A 42 6.88 3.63 -8.77
N GLU A 43 6.47 2.47 -9.27
CA GLU A 43 7.08 1.20 -8.92
C GLU A 43 8.47 1.10 -9.57
N GLU A 44 9.52 0.83 -8.79
CA GLU A 44 10.89 0.70 -9.32
C GLU A 44 11.04 -0.52 -10.25
N ASP A 45 10.24 -1.56 -10.03
CA ASP A 45 10.33 -2.82 -10.74
C ASP A 45 9.03 -3.18 -11.47
N ALA A 46 8.76 -2.48 -12.58
CA ALA A 46 7.58 -2.68 -13.40
C ALA A 46 7.70 -3.83 -14.42
N ARG A 47 8.54 -4.85 -14.17
CA ARG A 47 8.91 -5.94 -15.12
C ARG A 47 7.74 -6.68 -15.81
N HIS A 48 6.52 -6.55 -15.31
CA HIS A 48 5.32 -7.23 -15.83
C HIS A 48 4.21 -6.28 -16.30
N VAL A 49 4.51 -5.01 -16.54
CA VAL A 49 3.51 -3.99 -16.92
C VAL A 49 3.60 -3.71 -18.43
N PRO A 50 2.60 -4.10 -19.25
CA PRO A 50 2.68 -3.91 -20.70
C PRO A 50 2.57 -2.44 -21.13
N GLY A 51 3.46 -1.99 -22.03
CA GLY A 51 3.24 -0.81 -22.89
C GLY A 51 3.08 0.55 -22.17
N ASP A 52 1.95 1.24 -22.40
CA ASP A 52 1.60 2.59 -21.92
C ASP A 52 1.08 2.64 -20.47
N LEU A 53 1.34 1.57 -19.71
CA LEU A 53 0.87 1.38 -18.36
C LEU A 53 1.98 1.68 -17.36
N LEU A 54 1.65 2.43 -16.32
CA LEU A 54 2.51 2.72 -15.19
C LEU A 54 1.95 1.97 -13.98
N ALA A 55 2.76 1.07 -13.41
CA ALA A 55 2.45 0.55 -12.08
C ALA A 55 2.95 1.54 -11.05
N GLU A 56 2.03 1.94 -10.18
CA GLU A 56 2.25 2.97 -9.19
C GLU A 56 1.62 2.56 -7.86
N TRP A 57 2.03 3.22 -6.80
CA TRP A 57 1.47 3.08 -5.48
C TRP A 57 0.73 4.34 -5.08
N ASP A 58 -0.46 4.14 -4.52
CA ASP A 58 -1.20 5.18 -3.81
C ASP A 58 -1.18 4.89 -2.33
N ILE A 59 -0.91 5.91 -1.52
CA ILE A 59 -1.01 5.85 -0.07
C ILE A 59 -2.38 6.38 0.33
N LEU A 60 -3.15 5.51 0.98
CA LEU A 60 -4.55 5.71 1.28
C LEU A 60 -4.78 5.71 2.78
N PHE A 61 -5.69 6.57 3.24
CA PHE A 61 -6.18 6.55 4.60
C PHE A 61 -7.64 6.10 4.62
N HIS A 62 -7.91 4.98 5.28
CA HIS A 62 -9.26 4.48 5.52
C HIS A 62 -9.69 4.82 6.94
N ALA A 63 -10.54 5.85 7.07
CA ALA A 63 -11.14 6.21 8.35
C ALA A 63 -11.97 5.05 8.92
N ASP A 64 -11.88 4.85 10.23
CA ASP A 64 -12.80 3.99 10.95
C ASP A 64 -14.15 4.70 11.09
N THR A 65 -15.16 4.19 10.41
CA THR A 65 -16.53 4.72 10.45
C THR A 65 -17.29 4.35 11.71
N THR A 66 -16.77 3.42 12.51
CA THR A 66 -17.39 2.97 13.76
C THR A 66 -16.88 3.72 14.98
N SER A 67 -15.77 4.46 14.83
CA SER A 67 -15.16 5.23 15.90
C SER A 67 -15.56 6.70 15.84
N GLU A 68 -15.92 7.27 16.99
CA GLU A 68 -16.09 8.73 17.15
C GLU A 68 -14.75 9.48 17.10
N ARG A 69 -13.63 8.75 17.21
CA ARG A 69 -12.29 9.31 17.09
C ARG A 69 -11.91 9.32 15.61
N ALA A 70 -11.31 10.41 15.15
CA ALA A 70 -10.79 10.54 13.78
C ALA A 70 -9.53 9.69 13.55
N ILE A 71 -9.67 8.37 13.69
CA ILE A 71 -8.65 7.36 13.51
C ILE A 71 -8.92 6.53 12.25
N GLY A 72 -7.91 5.82 11.78
CA GLY A 72 -8.01 4.99 10.60
C GLY A 72 -6.74 4.26 10.26
N ASP A 73 -6.78 3.53 9.17
CA ASP A 73 -5.66 2.74 8.67
C ASP A 73 -4.93 3.49 7.56
N LEU A 74 -3.61 3.35 7.55
CA LEU A 74 -2.77 3.79 6.44
C LEU A 74 -2.41 2.58 5.59
N LEU A 75 -2.65 2.66 4.29
CA LEU A 75 -2.45 1.56 3.34
C LEU A 75 -1.62 2.05 2.15
N ALA A 76 -0.86 1.15 1.53
CA ALA A 76 -0.37 1.31 0.18
C ALA A 76 -1.18 0.39 -0.75
N ARG A 77 -1.80 0.95 -1.78
CA ARG A 77 -2.50 0.20 -2.81
C ARG A 77 -1.73 0.31 -4.11
N ARG A 78 -1.43 -0.83 -4.72
CA ARG A 78 -0.87 -0.87 -6.07
C ARG A 78 -1.97 -0.52 -7.08
N THR A 79 -1.67 0.37 -8.00
CA THR A 79 -2.59 0.86 -9.02
C THR A 79 -1.88 0.80 -10.36
N VAL A 80 -2.54 0.27 -11.38
CA VAL A 80 -2.05 0.36 -12.77
C VAL A 80 -2.79 1.50 -13.46
N ARG A 81 -2.04 2.55 -13.83
CA ARG A 81 -2.56 3.71 -14.55
C ARG A 81 -2.17 3.64 -16.01
N ARG A 82 -3.11 3.94 -16.90
CA ARG A 82 -2.81 4.17 -18.32
C ARG A 82 -2.60 5.65 -18.55
N ALA A 83 -1.46 6.02 -19.11
CA ALA A 83 -1.20 7.39 -19.54
C ALA A 83 -1.58 7.55 -21.01
N ARG A 84 -2.71 8.21 -21.31
CA ARG A 84 -3.07 8.60 -22.69
C ARG A 84 -3.41 10.08 -22.75
N HIS A 85 -2.72 10.81 -23.62
CA HIS A 85 -3.03 12.19 -24.05
C HIS A 85 -3.71 13.02 -22.94
N SER A 86 -2.94 13.34 -21.90
CA SER A 86 -3.32 14.22 -20.79
C SER A 86 -4.30 13.65 -19.76
N ARG A 87 -4.69 12.37 -19.84
CA ARG A 87 -5.58 11.72 -18.86
C ARG A 87 -4.98 10.42 -18.35
N THR A 88 -4.94 10.28 -17.03
CA THR A 88 -4.61 9.02 -16.35
C THR A 88 -5.89 8.31 -15.94
N SER A 89 -6.09 7.07 -16.39
CA SER A 89 -7.19 6.23 -15.95
C SER A 89 -6.66 5.04 -15.16
N VAL A 90 -7.28 4.77 -14.00
CA VAL A 90 -7.01 3.56 -13.20
C VAL A 90 -7.72 2.39 -13.88
N LEU A 91 -6.95 1.38 -14.29
CA LEU A 91 -7.50 0.26 -15.06
C LEU A 91 -8.03 -0.88 -14.18
N ASP A 92 -7.60 -0.97 -12.92
CA ASP A 92 -8.01 -2.06 -12.04
C ASP A 92 -7.77 -1.68 -10.57
N GLY A 93 -8.77 -1.16 -9.87
CA GLY A 93 -8.60 -0.67 -8.49
C GLY A 93 -8.61 -1.79 -7.43
N ASP A 94 -9.33 -2.88 -7.71
CA ASP A 94 -9.66 -3.92 -6.71
C ASP A 94 -8.90 -5.24 -6.90
N SER A 95 -8.29 -5.43 -8.07
CA SER A 95 -7.52 -6.65 -8.42
C SER A 95 -6.09 -6.62 -7.88
N HIS A 96 -5.69 -5.54 -7.22
CA HIS A 96 -4.32 -5.29 -6.80
C HIS A 96 -4.10 -5.47 -5.30
N PRO A 97 -2.90 -5.88 -4.89
CA PRO A 97 -2.57 -6.06 -3.49
C PRO A 97 -2.63 -4.75 -2.70
N ILE A 98 -3.03 -4.87 -1.44
CA ILE A 98 -3.00 -3.79 -0.44
C ILE A 98 -2.00 -4.15 0.65
N ILE A 99 -1.08 -3.23 0.93
CA ILE A 99 -0.16 -3.32 2.05
C ILE A 99 -0.70 -2.43 3.16
N LEU A 100 -1.09 -3.02 4.28
CA LEU A 100 -1.43 -2.27 5.49
C LEU A 100 -0.14 -1.73 6.11
N LEU A 101 0.02 -0.41 6.11
CA LEU A 101 1.21 0.27 6.61
C LEU A 101 1.07 0.65 8.07
N ALA A 102 -0.11 1.03 8.56
CA ALA A 102 -0.36 1.30 9.97
C ALA A 102 -1.85 1.17 10.28
N THR A 103 -2.19 0.87 11.54
CA THR A 103 -3.56 0.66 12.00
C THR A 103 -3.97 1.67 13.06
N ASP A 104 -5.23 2.09 13.04
CA ASP A 104 -5.86 2.85 14.13
C ASP A 104 -5.10 4.13 14.53
N ILE A 105 -4.46 4.77 13.55
CA ILE A 105 -3.70 6.00 13.77
C ILE A 105 -4.61 7.23 13.61
N PRO A 106 -4.35 8.32 14.35
CA PRO A 106 -5.00 9.59 14.09
C PRO A 106 -4.74 10.04 12.65
N ARG A 107 -5.76 10.60 11.99
CA ARG A 107 -5.60 11.13 10.62
C ARG A 107 -4.45 12.14 10.52
N SER A 108 -4.24 12.98 11.53
CA SER A 108 -3.14 13.96 11.57
C SER A 108 -1.75 13.32 11.51
N ALA A 109 -1.60 12.08 11.98
CA ALA A 109 -0.33 11.36 11.98
C ALA A 109 -0.04 10.63 10.65
N ALA A 110 -0.99 10.56 9.73
CA ALA A 110 -0.86 9.76 8.49
C ALA A 110 0.33 10.18 7.62
N ALA A 111 0.56 11.48 7.46
CA ALA A 111 1.69 12.01 6.68
C ALA A 111 3.04 11.67 7.33
N ASP A 112 3.16 11.84 8.65
CA ASP A 112 4.38 11.55 9.40
C ASP A 112 4.70 10.05 9.38
N VAL A 113 3.68 9.20 9.53
CA VAL A 113 3.83 7.75 9.45
C VAL A 113 4.30 7.33 8.06
N TRP A 114 3.70 7.88 7.00
CA TRP A 114 4.16 7.64 5.64
C TRP A 114 5.63 8.05 5.43
N GLN A 115 6.01 9.24 5.87
CA GLN A 115 7.41 9.70 5.75
C GLN A 115 8.38 8.76 6.46
N ARG A 116 8.02 8.22 7.63
CA ARG A 116 8.85 7.23 8.33
C ARG A 116 8.96 5.92 7.58
N VAL A 117 7.86 5.44 6.98
CA VAL A 117 7.86 4.25 6.13
C VAL A 117 8.78 4.45 4.92
N PHE A 118 8.70 5.62 4.27
CA PHE A 118 9.56 5.97 3.14
C PHE A 118 11.05 6.06 3.53
N LEU A 119 11.38 6.73 4.63
CA LEU A 119 12.77 6.83 5.12
C LEU A 119 13.33 5.48 5.59
N ALA A 120 12.48 4.59 6.11
CA ALA A 120 12.87 3.22 6.42
C ALA A 120 13.12 2.41 5.14
N ALA A 121 12.34 2.68 4.08
CA ALA A 121 12.49 2.06 2.78
C ALA A 121 13.81 2.43 2.08
N GLU A 122 14.26 3.68 2.20
CA GLU A 122 15.56 4.13 1.69
C GLU A 122 16.76 3.39 2.31
N ARG A 123 16.56 2.69 3.44
CA ARG A 123 17.59 1.83 4.07
C ARG A 123 17.65 0.42 3.46
N GLY A 124 16.97 0.20 2.33
CA GLY A 124 17.12 -1.00 1.50
C GLY A 124 15.87 -1.88 1.41
N GLY A 125 14.66 -1.30 1.45
CA GLY A 125 13.43 -2.07 1.29
C GLY A 125 12.28 -1.28 0.66
N THR A 126 11.80 -1.68 -0.51
CA THR A 126 10.73 -1.03 -1.27
C THR A 126 9.35 -1.64 -0.98
N LEU A 127 8.27 -0.95 -1.36
CA LEU A 127 6.93 -1.55 -1.35
C LEU A 127 6.82 -2.75 -2.31
N SER A 128 7.62 -2.76 -3.38
CA SER A 128 7.75 -3.91 -4.28
C SER A 128 8.40 -5.11 -3.60
N ASP A 129 9.36 -4.91 -2.69
CA ASP A 129 9.98 -6.01 -1.95
C ASP A 129 8.97 -6.76 -1.08
N VAL A 130 8.00 -6.05 -0.48
CA VAL A 130 6.89 -6.67 0.27
C VAL A 130 6.04 -7.58 -0.63
N LEU A 131 5.87 -7.22 -1.91
CA LEU A 131 5.18 -8.10 -2.87
C LEU A 131 6.04 -9.31 -3.26
N LEU A 132 7.32 -9.11 -3.54
CA LEU A 132 8.25 -10.18 -3.91
C LEU A 132 8.42 -11.21 -2.77
N GLU A 133 8.52 -10.76 -1.52
CA GLU A 133 8.55 -11.62 -0.34
C GLU A 133 7.26 -12.44 -0.17
N ALA A 134 6.11 -11.85 -0.48
CA ALA A 134 4.84 -12.57 -0.43
C ALA A 134 4.68 -13.61 -1.54
N ASP A 135 5.17 -13.32 -2.75
CA ASP A 135 5.14 -14.27 -3.85
C ASP A 135 6.09 -15.45 -3.62
N THR A 136 7.25 -15.21 -3.01
CA THR A 136 8.20 -16.27 -2.64
C THR A 136 7.68 -17.16 -1.51
N THR A 137 6.96 -16.61 -0.54
CA THR A 137 6.30 -17.39 0.53
C THR A 137 5.08 -18.18 0.06
N ARG A 138 4.50 -17.86 -1.11
CA ARG A 138 3.35 -18.56 -1.69
C ARG A 138 3.71 -19.71 -2.63
N ARG A 139 4.98 -19.86 -3.03
CA ARG A 139 5.42 -20.99 -3.86
C ARG A 139 5.87 -22.17 -2.96
N PRO A 140 5.31 -23.39 -3.13
CA PRO A 140 5.68 -24.58 -2.36
C PRO A 140 7.08 -25.10 -2.69
#